data_AF-A0A915U9Y7-F1
#
_entry.id   AF-A0A915U9Y7-F1
#
_cell.length_a   1.000
_cell.length_b   1.000
_cell.length_c   1.000
_cell.angle_alpha   90.00
_cell.angle_beta   90.00
_cell.angle_gamma   90.00
#
_symmetry.space_group_name_H-M   'P 1'
#
loop_
_entity.id
_entity.type
_entity.pdbx_description
1 polymer ?
#
loop_
_entity_poly.entity_id
_entity_poly.type
_entity_poly.pdbx_seq_one_letter_code
_entity_poly.pdbx_strand_id
1 'polypeptide(L)'
;MKWRRCTCVLILLLLGSLSLAGCRESYDEATETLQVVTDRYRRLTLDDTCRARDPVIDEIEQELAGDHTVLSLLKLYVEGMKQEPGTDSRYFRNLEHLFACGTVPEQLEGHLHGYSLYLKKGEDPGGEILNQIWGYTLGEVSPWEGKILHRASGEELLKYTGGHETDTETVFVGLNGFQRFPESPLNQLSVTVLDFMMNLKDATPEEEALYGYQKKGGLFIARKARSVYPADGDREVFQLNYRWQGLGNTPPSRYLVDEVVEIADGLYLGRLVYATEHLVAPYDPLADPAVYGYEHFGFFILMDEGWRQLGIL
;
A
#
# COMPACT_ATOMS: atom_id res chain seq x y z
N MET A 1 -26.10 -80.52 -7.22
CA MET A 1 -26.04 -81.63 -6.24
C MET A 1 -24.84 -81.38 -5.32
N LYS A 2 -25.04 -81.39 -3.98
CA LYS A 2 -24.04 -81.31 -2.87
C LYS A 2 -23.35 -79.92 -2.66
N TRP A 3 -23.70 -79.14 -1.62
CA TRP A 3 -23.32 -79.19 -0.18
C TRP A 3 -21.86 -78.74 0.06
N ARG A 4 -21.56 -77.56 0.65
CA ARG A 4 -21.32 -77.20 2.09
C ARG A 4 -20.04 -76.30 2.09
N ARG A 5 -19.70 -75.39 3.00
CA ARG A 5 -20.11 -75.05 4.38
C ARG A 5 -19.49 -73.69 4.76
N CYS A 6 -20.14 -73.04 5.72
CA CYS A 6 -19.73 -71.98 6.64
C CYS A 6 -18.22 -71.83 6.92
N THR A 7 -17.75 -70.58 7.09
CA THR A 7 -17.22 -70.04 8.37
C THR A 7 -17.09 -68.50 8.24
N CYS A 8 -18.03 -67.74 8.82
CA CYS A 8 -17.92 -66.29 9.00
C CYS A 8 -18.25 -65.97 10.45
N VAL A 9 -17.28 -66.03 11.34
CA VAL A 9 -17.31 -65.35 12.64
C VAL A 9 -15.85 -65.07 13.03
N LEU A 10 -15.61 -63.88 13.59
CA LEU A 10 -14.37 -63.36 14.17
C LEU A 10 -13.33 -62.80 13.18
N ILE A 11 -13.34 -61.48 13.00
CA ILE A 11 -12.22 -60.51 13.15
C ILE A 11 -12.70 -59.23 12.45
N LEU A 12 -13.48 -58.40 13.14
CA LEU A 12 -13.87 -57.06 12.66
C LEU A 12 -14.28 -56.14 13.83
N LEU A 13 -13.54 -56.21 14.94
CA LEU A 13 -13.77 -55.33 16.10
C LEU A 13 -12.47 -54.81 16.74
N LEU A 14 -11.36 -54.72 15.99
CA LEU A 14 -10.09 -54.17 16.51
C LEU A 14 -9.36 -53.20 15.56
N LEU A 15 -10.00 -52.74 14.48
CA LEU A 15 -9.41 -51.75 13.55
C LEU A 15 -10.30 -50.52 13.31
N GLY A 16 -11.31 -50.29 14.16
CA GLY A 16 -12.26 -49.19 14.02
C GLY A 16 -11.96 -47.92 14.82
N SER A 17 -10.90 -47.91 15.65
CA SER A 17 -10.66 -46.82 16.61
C SER A 17 -9.34 -46.05 16.42
N LEU A 18 -8.52 -46.42 15.43
CA LEU A 18 -7.21 -45.77 15.20
C LEU A 18 -7.15 -44.82 13.99
N SER A 19 -8.27 -44.60 13.28
CA SER A 19 -8.29 -43.69 12.11
C SER A 19 -9.20 -42.47 12.26
N LEU A 20 -9.86 -42.28 13.41
CA LEU A 20 -10.70 -41.09 13.65
C LEU A 20 -9.95 -39.93 14.32
N ALA A 21 -8.79 -40.18 14.94
CA ALA A 21 -7.98 -39.13 15.55
C ALA A 21 -7.22 -38.31 14.48
N GLY A 22 -6.55 -38.98 13.54
CA GLY A 22 -5.75 -38.31 12.51
C GLY A 22 -6.56 -37.51 11.47
N CYS A 23 -7.81 -37.90 11.18
CA CYS A 23 -8.70 -37.11 10.31
C CYS A 23 -9.33 -35.90 11.02
N ARG A 24 -9.38 -35.90 12.35
CA ARG A 24 -9.93 -34.79 13.13
C ARG A 24 -8.88 -33.69 13.31
N GLU A 25 -7.64 -34.07 13.63
CA GLU A 25 -6.51 -33.13 13.67
C GLU A 25 -6.29 -32.43 12.31
N SER A 26 -6.31 -33.16 11.19
CA SER A 26 -6.11 -32.53 9.87
C SER A 26 -7.28 -31.63 9.44
N TYR A 27 -8.50 -31.88 9.93
CA TYR A 27 -9.67 -31.06 9.60
C TYR A 27 -9.74 -29.81 10.48
N ASP A 28 -9.41 -29.94 11.76
CA ASP A 28 -9.35 -28.82 12.70
C ASP A 28 -8.20 -27.86 12.30
N GLU A 29 -7.03 -28.39 11.92
CA GLU A 29 -5.88 -27.59 11.43
C GLU A 29 -6.19 -26.87 10.10
N ALA A 30 -6.88 -27.54 9.17
CA ALA A 30 -7.29 -26.93 7.90
C ALA A 30 -8.37 -25.85 8.09
N THR A 31 -9.29 -26.06 9.03
CA THR A 31 -10.35 -25.09 9.37
C THR A 31 -9.77 -23.88 10.08
N GLU A 32 -8.86 -24.09 11.04
CA GLU A 32 -8.16 -23.02 11.74
C GLU A 32 -7.28 -22.21 10.78
N THR A 33 -6.54 -22.88 9.89
CA THR A 33 -5.74 -22.19 8.86
C THR A 33 -6.62 -21.36 7.92
N LEU A 34 -7.73 -21.93 7.44
CA LEU A 34 -8.66 -21.20 6.58
C LEU A 34 -9.28 -20.00 7.30
N GLN A 35 -9.65 -20.17 8.58
CA GLN A 35 -10.23 -19.11 9.39
C GLN A 35 -9.22 -17.98 9.67
N VAL A 36 -7.97 -18.32 9.98
CA VAL A 36 -6.88 -17.33 10.13
C VAL A 36 -6.64 -16.57 8.82
N VAL A 37 -6.68 -17.26 7.68
CA VAL A 37 -6.55 -16.64 6.36
C VAL A 37 -7.77 -15.77 6.02
N THR A 38 -8.97 -16.09 6.48
CA THR A 38 -10.13 -15.20 6.28
C THR A 38 -10.13 -14.02 7.23
N ASP A 39 -9.63 -14.20 8.46
CA ASP A 39 -9.63 -13.17 9.50
C ASP A 39 -8.65 -12.03 9.18
N ARG A 40 -7.48 -12.33 8.58
CA ARG A 40 -6.51 -11.28 8.18
C ARG A 40 -7.14 -10.25 7.25
N TYR A 41 -8.07 -10.66 6.38
CA TYR A 41 -8.69 -9.75 5.41
C TYR A 41 -9.83 -8.91 5.99
N ARG A 42 -10.26 -9.21 7.22
CA ARG A 42 -11.42 -8.60 7.88
C ARG A 42 -11.03 -7.79 9.13
N ARG A 43 -9.76 -7.79 9.51
CA ARG A 43 -9.28 -7.15 10.74
C ARG A 43 -8.48 -5.89 10.42
N LEU A 44 -8.84 -4.79 11.06
CA LEU A 44 -8.03 -3.57 11.04
C LEU A 44 -6.89 -3.66 12.08
N THR A 45 -5.70 -3.26 11.65
CA THR A 45 -4.53 -3.05 12.50
C THR A 45 -4.46 -1.55 12.83
N LEU A 46 -4.97 -1.18 14.01
CA LEU A 46 -5.04 0.22 14.46
C LEU A 46 -4.36 0.37 15.83
N ASP A 47 -3.88 1.57 16.12
CA ASP A 47 -3.40 1.97 17.43
C ASP A 47 -4.52 1.86 18.48
N ASP A 48 -4.24 1.15 19.58
CA ASP A 48 -5.22 0.87 20.64
C ASP A 48 -5.75 2.15 21.31
N THR A 49 -4.92 3.20 21.39
CA THR A 49 -5.33 4.46 22.00
C THR A 49 -6.27 5.24 21.10
N CYS A 50 -6.11 5.13 19.76
CA CYS A 50 -7.09 5.65 18.82
C CYS A 50 -8.41 4.87 18.91
N ARG A 51 -8.37 3.54 18.83
CA ARG A 51 -9.59 2.71 18.85
C ARG A 51 -10.48 3.01 20.06
N ALA A 52 -9.90 3.33 21.21
CA ALA A 52 -10.65 3.64 22.43
C ALA A 52 -11.28 5.06 22.45
N ARG A 53 -10.93 5.95 21.53
CA ARG A 53 -11.25 7.39 21.62
C ARG A 53 -11.93 7.97 20.39
N ASP A 54 -11.83 7.30 19.24
CA ASP A 54 -12.26 7.83 17.97
C ASP A 54 -13.62 7.26 17.54
N PRO A 55 -14.72 8.03 17.63
CA PRO A 55 -16.04 7.54 17.25
C PRO A 55 -16.17 7.26 15.75
N VAL A 56 -15.32 7.85 14.90
CA VAL A 56 -15.30 7.54 13.46
C VAL A 56 -14.75 6.14 13.24
N ILE A 57 -13.76 5.71 14.02
CA ILE A 57 -13.26 4.33 13.97
C ILE A 57 -14.35 3.33 14.35
N ASP A 58 -15.18 3.63 15.35
CA ASP A 58 -16.32 2.77 15.70
C ASP A 58 -17.32 2.64 14.54
N GLU A 59 -17.59 3.73 13.80
CA GLU A 59 -18.44 3.71 12.60
C GLU A 59 -17.82 2.85 11.49
N ILE A 60 -16.51 2.98 11.27
CA ILE A 60 -15.76 2.21 10.28
C ILE A 60 -15.77 0.71 10.63
N GLU A 61 -15.55 0.37 11.90
CA GLU A 61 -15.58 -1.03 12.37
C GLU A 61 -16.99 -1.64 12.26
N GLN A 62 -18.04 -0.84 12.48
CA GLN A 62 -19.43 -1.27 12.24
C GLN A 62 -19.72 -1.48 10.76
N GLU A 63 -19.19 -0.64 9.87
CA GLU A 63 -19.35 -0.76 8.42
C GLU A 63 -18.57 -1.96 7.86
N LEU A 64 -17.43 -2.30 8.48
CA LEU A 64 -16.66 -3.51 8.17
C LEU A 64 -17.35 -4.79 8.69
N ALA A 65 -18.28 -4.69 9.63
CA ALA A 65 -18.93 -5.85 10.25
C ALA A 65 -19.65 -6.74 9.21
N GLY A 66 -19.65 -8.06 9.47
CA GLY A 66 -20.25 -9.06 8.58
C GLY A 66 -19.20 -9.79 7.74
N ASP A 67 -19.46 -9.96 6.44
CA ASP A 67 -18.60 -10.71 5.51
C ASP A 67 -17.70 -9.82 4.63
N HIS A 68 -17.58 -8.54 4.97
CA HIS A 68 -16.77 -7.59 4.22
C HIS A 68 -15.28 -7.72 4.56
N THR A 69 -14.44 -7.55 3.54
CA THR A 69 -12.99 -7.37 3.73
C THR A 69 -12.65 -5.89 3.85
N VAL A 70 -11.50 -5.56 4.42
CA VAL A 70 -10.99 -4.17 4.45
C VAL A 70 -10.88 -3.60 3.03
N LEU A 71 -10.51 -4.42 2.04
CA LEU A 71 -10.46 -3.99 0.64
C LEU A 71 -11.85 -3.68 0.04
N SER A 72 -12.88 -4.43 0.45
CA SER A 72 -14.27 -4.13 0.09
C SER A 72 -14.76 -2.81 0.68
N LEU A 73 -14.37 -2.51 1.92
CA LEU A 73 -14.65 -1.24 2.58
C LEU A 73 -13.96 -0.08 1.84
N LEU A 74 -12.68 -0.21 1.49
CA LEU A 74 -11.96 0.82 0.73
C LEU A 74 -12.58 1.04 -0.66
N LYS A 75 -13.04 -0.03 -1.32
CA LYS A 75 -13.79 0.09 -2.58
C LYS A 75 -15.06 0.90 -2.41
N LEU A 76 -15.82 0.66 -1.34
CA LEU A 76 -17.00 1.45 -1.01
C LEU A 76 -16.64 2.93 -0.85
N TYR A 77 -15.49 3.24 -0.24
CA TYR A 77 -15.02 4.62 -0.08
C TYR A 77 -14.64 5.27 -1.40
N VAL A 78 -13.97 4.54 -2.30
CA VAL A 78 -13.66 5.00 -3.65
C VAL A 78 -14.95 5.32 -4.43
N GLU A 79 -15.92 4.40 -4.43
CA GLU A 79 -17.20 4.62 -5.12
C GLU A 79 -18.02 5.74 -4.47
N GLY A 80 -17.94 5.87 -3.16
CA GLY A 80 -18.52 6.95 -2.39
C GLY A 80 -17.96 8.33 -2.78
N MET A 81 -16.63 8.46 -2.84
CA MET A 81 -15.96 9.70 -3.25
C MET A 81 -16.21 10.07 -4.72
N LYS A 82 -16.52 9.09 -5.59
CA LYS A 82 -16.96 9.40 -6.97
C LYS A 82 -18.34 10.07 -7.00
N GLN A 83 -19.22 9.72 -6.07
CA GLN A 83 -20.57 10.29 -5.98
C GLN A 83 -20.60 11.60 -5.19
N GLU A 84 -19.79 11.68 -4.14
CA GLU A 84 -19.62 12.85 -3.26
C GLU A 84 -18.16 13.30 -3.31
N PRO A 85 -17.74 13.97 -4.40
CA PRO A 85 -16.36 14.42 -4.53
C PRO A 85 -16.05 15.54 -3.54
N GLY A 86 -14.83 15.54 -3.03
CA GLY A 86 -14.31 16.58 -2.16
C GLY A 86 -13.80 16.05 -0.82
N THR A 87 -13.01 16.89 -0.16
CA THR A 87 -12.37 16.58 1.12
C THR A 87 -13.35 16.61 2.30
N ASP A 88 -14.52 17.24 2.14
CA ASP A 88 -15.58 17.28 3.15
C ASP A 88 -16.44 16.00 3.21
N SER A 89 -16.27 15.08 2.24
CA SER A 89 -17.05 13.84 2.16
C SER A 89 -16.75 12.93 3.36
N ARG A 90 -17.75 12.15 3.78
CA ARG A 90 -17.56 11.16 4.87
C ARG A 90 -16.49 10.14 4.54
N TYR A 91 -16.37 9.76 3.28
CA TYR A 91 -15.42 8.73 2.83
C TYR A 91 -13.97 9.23 2.90
N PHE A 92 -13.74 10.49 2.51
CA PHE A 92 -12.43 11.11 2.66
C PHE A 92 -12.07 11.24 4.15
N ARG A 93 -13.01 11.66 4.99
CA ARG A 93 -12.83 11.70 6.45
C ARG A 93 -12.49 10.31 7.01
N ASN A 94 -13.18 9.25 6.59
CA ASN A 94 -12.89 7.91 7.06
C ASN A 94 -11.46 7.47 6.69
N LEU A 95 -10.95 7.85 5.51
CA LEU A 95 -9.56 7.61 5.14
C LEU A 95 -8.57 8.41 6.00
N GLU A 96 -8.85 9.66 6.32
CA GLU A 96 -8.04 10.46 7.26
C GLU A 96 -7.95 9.80 8.63
N HIS A 97 -9.10 9.34 9.17
CA HIS A 97 -9.13 8.67 10.47
C HIS A 97 -8.44 7.30 10.43
N LEU A 98 -8.63 6.50 9.36
CA LEU A 98 -7.87 5.26 9.18
C LEU A 98 -6.37 5.53 9.12
N PHE A 99 -5.93 6.57 8.42
CA PHE A 99 -4.52 6.94 8.34
C PHE A 99 -3.99 7.39 9.71
N ALA A 100 -4.74 8.22 10.41
CA ALA A 100 -4.43 8.72 11.75
C ALA A 100 -4.49 7.63 12.84
N CYS A 101 -5.05 6.46 12.54
CA CYS A 101 -5.16 5.36 13.50
C CYS A 101 -4.39 4.11 13.09
N GLY A 102 -3.93 4.00 11.83
CA GLY A 102 -3.05 2.92 11.39
C GLY A 102 -1.74 2.89 12.16
N THR A 103 -1.14 1.72 12.25
CA THR A 103 0.15 1.51 12.91
C THR A 103 1.31 1.80 11.97
N VAL A 104 2.45 2.24 12.49
CA VAL A 104 3.65 2.43 11.65
C VAL A 104 4.25 1.06 11.35
N PRO A 105 4.41 0.67 10.07
CA PRO A 105 5.03 -0.61 9.75
C PRO A 105 6.49 -0.61 10.20
N GLU A 106 6.94 -1.72 10.78
CA GLU A 106 8.34 -1.91 11.17
C GLU A 106 9.26 -1.93 9.94
N GLN A 107 8.78 -2.52 8.85
CA GLN A 107 9.51 -2.69 7.60
C GLN A 107 8.52 -2.70 6.42
N LEU A 108 8.96 -2.13 5.29
CA LEU A 108 8.29 -2.26 3.99
C LEU A 108 9.35 -2.72 2.99
N GLU A 109 9.27 -3.99 2.58
CA GLU A 109 10.23 -4.63 1.69
C GLU A 109 9.53 -5.51 0.66
N GLY A 110 10.16 -5.69 -0.50
CA GLY A 110 9.66 -6.51 -1.60
C GLY A 110 8.76 -5.72 -2.55
N HIS A 111 7.94 -6.46 -3.29
CA HIS A 111 6.97 -5.90 -4.25
C HIS A 111 5.61 -5.74 -3.58
N LEU A 112 5.12 -4.50 -3.55
CA LEU A 112 3.79 -4.16 -3.06
C LEU A 112 2.98 -3.56 -4.20
N HIS A 113 1.79 -4.10 -4.42
CA HIS A 113 0.87 -3.66 -5.46
C HIS A 113 0.12 -2.41 -5.04
N GLY A 114 -0.01 -1.45 -5.94
CA GLY A 114 -0.55 -0.13 -5.67
C GLY A 114 -1.95 0.08 -6.22
N TYR A 115 -2.77 0.82 -5.49
CA TYR A 115 -4.03 1.35 -6.03
C TYR A 115 -4.27 2.78 -5.52
N SER A 116 -4.59 3.71 -6.43
CA SER A 116 -4.92 5.09 -6.05
C SER A 116 -6.38 5.18 -5.60
N LEU A 117 -6.62 5.53 -4.33
CA LEU A 117 -7.98 5.65 -3.80
C LEU A 117 -8.58 7.01 -4.11
N TYR A 118 -7.79 8.07 -3.99
CA TYR A 118 -8.24 9.44 -4.19
C TYR A 118 -7.06 10.35 -4.54
N LEU A 119 -7.28 11.27 -5.47
CA LEU A 119 -6.36 12.36 -5.79
C LEU A 119 -7.17 13.66 -5.84
N LYS A 120 -6.72 14.70 -5.14
CA LYS A 120 -7.32 16.03 -5.21
C LYS A 120 -7.27 16.54 -6.65
N LYS A 121 -8.33 17.21 -7.10
CA LYS A 121 -8.45 17.75 -8.47
C LYS A 121 -8.63 19.27 -8.43
N GLY A 122 -7.53 19.99 -8.17
CA GLY A 122 -7.43 21.44 -8.46
C GLY A 122 -8.09 22.40 -7.45
N GLU A 123 -8.19 22.04 -6.18
CA GLU A 123 -8.77 22.90 -5.14
C GLU A 123 -7.77 23.89 -4.47
N ASP A 124 -6.50 23.90 -4.90
CA ASP A 124 -5.43 24.74 -4.33
C ASP A 124 -4.68 25.57 -5.42
N PRO A 125 -4.44 26.89 -5.22
CA PRO A 125 -3.69 27.76 -6.13
C PRO A 125 -2.26 27.33 -6.50
N GLY A 126 -1.58 26.48 -5.71
CA GLY A 126 -0.27 25.90 -6.04
C GLY A 126 -0.37 24.50 -6.67
N GLY A 127 -1.45 23.78 -6.37
CA GLY A 127 -1.72 22.41 -6.80
C GLY A 127 -2.37 22.25 -8.18
N GLU A 128 -2.75 23.32 -8.89
CA GLU A 128 -3.62 23.21 -10.07
C GLU A 128 -3.02 22.39 -11.23
N ILE A 129 -1.73 22.58 -11.54
CA ILE A 129 -1.08 21.85 -12.64
C ILE A 129 -0.67 20.44 -12.21
N LEU A 130 -0.18 20.28 -10.99
CA LEU A 130 0.31 19.00 -10.50
C LEU A 130 -0.84 18.02 -10.25
N ASN A 131 -1.94 18.49 -9.68
CA ASN A 131 -3.15 17.70 -9.49
C ASN A 131 -3.83 17.36 -10.81
N GLN A 132 -3.82 18.28 -11.79
CA GLN A 132 -4.32 17.95 -13.12
C GLN A 132 -3.43 16.89 -13.79
N ILE A 133 -2.10 17.07 -13.80
CA ILE A 133 -1.17 16.09 -14.37
C ILE A 133 -1.37 14.73 -13.70
N TRP A 134 -1.38 14.64 -12.37
CA TRP A 134 -1.55 13.38 -11.67
C TRP A 134 -2.96 12.79 -11.82
N GLY A 135 -4.02 13.60 -11.77
CA GLY A 135 -5.39 13.15 -11.97
C GLY A 135 -5.68 12.65 -13.39
N TYR A 136 -5.02 13.21 -14.41
CA TYR A 136 -5.07 12.71 -15.79
C TYR A 136 -4.16 11.49 -16.01
N THR A 137 -2.99 11.48 -15.39
CA THR A 137 -1.96 10.44 -15.56
C THR A 137 -2.30 9.15 -14.80
N LEU A 138 -2.95 9.26 -13.63
CA LEU A 138 -3.40 8.15 -12.79
C LEU A 138 -4.94 7.98 -12.83
N GLY A 139 -5.57 8.42 -13.93
CA GLY A 139 -7.03 8.32 -14.12
C GLY A 139 -7.53 6.88 -14.28
N GLU A 140 -8.64 6.68 -15.00
CA GLU A 140 -9.35 5.38 -15.10
C GLU A 140 -8.48 4.18 -15.52
N VAL A 141 -7.34 4.44 -16.20
CA VAL A 141 -6.36 3.40 -16.55
C VAL A 141 -4.97 3.83 -16.03
N SER A 142 -4.87 3.93 -14.70
CA SER A 142 -3.62 4.27 -14.03
C SER A 142 -2.48 3.34 -14.49
N PRO A 143 -1.35 3.89 -14.95
CA PRO A 143 -0.17 3.10 -15.25
C PRO A 143 0.57 2.67 -13.99
N TRP A 144 0.28 3.23 -12.81
CA TRP A 144 1.03 2.91 -11.60
C TRP A 144 0.57 1.58 -11.01
N GLU A 145 1.50 0.65 -10.83
CA GLU A 145 1.24 -0.73 -10.39
C GLU A 145 1.67 -0.96 -8.93
N GLY A 146 2.42 -0.04 -8.33
CA GLY A 146 2.89 -0.17 -6.97
C GLY A 146 4.35 0.21 -6.77
N LYS A 147 4.94 -0.35 -5.72
CA LYS A 147 6.28 0.01 -5.24
C LYS A 147 7.12 -1.22 -4.96
N ILE A 148 8.41 -1.07 -5.19
CA ILE A 148 9.43 -2.09 -4.94
C ILE A 148 10.41 -1.48 -3.97
N LEU A 149 10.66 -2.16 -2.86
CA LEU A 149 11.56 -1.70 -1.82
C LEU A 149 12.58 -2.79 -1.48
N HIS A 150 13.81 -2.37 -1.26
CA HIS A 150 14.88 -3.23 -0.73
C HIS A 150 15.69 -2.47 0.31
N ARG A 151 16.29 -3.21 1.24
CA ARG A 151 17.16 -2.63 2.27
C ARG A 151 18.33 -1.88 1.63
N ALA A 152 18.54 -0.64 2.05
CA ALA A 152 19.56 0.22 1.46
C ALA A 152 20.97 -0.24 1.82
N SER A 153 21.86 -0.31 0.83
CA SER A 153 23.30 -0.45 1.09
C SER A 153 23.94 0.88 1.48
N GLY A 154 25.08 0.85 2.17
CA GLY A 154 25.83 2.06 2.52
C GLY A 154 26.28 2.88 1.30
N GLU A 155 26.57 2.21 0.17
CA GLU A 155 26.90 2.88 -1.10
C GLU A 155 25.69 3.63 -1.65
N GLU A 156 24.50 3.01 -1.64
CA GLU A 156 23.27 3.66 -2.07
C GLU A 156 22.91 4.84 -1.19
N LEU A 157 23.02 4.71 0.13
CA LEU A 157 22.76 5.81 1.05
C LEU A 157 23.71 6.98 0.83
N LEU A 158 25.02 6.71 0.66
CA LEU A 158 26.00 7.73 0.32
C LEU A 158 25.67 8.42 -1.01
N LYS A 159 25.35 7.63 -2.04
CA LYS A 159 25.03 8.13 -3.39
C LYS A 159 23.75 8.97 -3.42
N TYR A 160 22.67 8.48 -2.80
CA TYR A 160 21.35 9.08 -2.92
C TYR A 160 21.12 10.20 -1.91
N THR A 161 21.66 10.09 -0.70
CA THR A 161 21.44 11.06 0.38
C THR A 161 22.65 11.94 0.67
N GLY A 162 23.80 11.70 0.02
CA GLY A 162 25.04 12.40 0.34
C GLY A 162 25.59 12.05 1.72
N GLY A 163 25.17 10.91 2.30
CA GLY A 163 25.60 10.45 3.62
C GLY A 163 24.81 11.02 4.80
N HIS A 164 23.68 11.69 4.56
CA HIS A 164 22.79 12.13 5.64
C HIS A 164 22.05 10.95 6.28
N GLU A 165 21.67 9.96 5.46
CA GLU A 165 21.20 8.67 5.96
C GLU A 165 22.38 7.70 5.98
N THR A 166 22.51 6.94 7.07
CA THR A 166 23.61 5.99 7.25
C THR A 166 23.18 4.64 7.82
N ASP A 167 21.93 4.52 8.28
CA ASP A 167 21.41 3.30 8.88
C ASP A 167 20.94 2.33 7.80
N THR A 168 21.79 1.35 7.47
CA THR A 168 21.48 0.31 6.49
C THR A 168 20.49 -0.74 7.01
N GLU A 169 20.11 -0.71 8.28
CA GLU A 169 19.19 -1.68 8.87
C GLU A 169 17.73 -1.22 8.87
N THR A 170 17.50 0.08 8.85
CA THR A 170 16.14 0.64 8.94
C THR A 170 15.76 1.50 7.74
N VAL A 171 16.72 1.80 6.85
CA VAL A 171 16.49 2.58 5.64
C VAL A 171 16.42 1.67 4.42
N PHE A 172 15.45 1.96 3.56
CA PHE A 172 15.17 1.24 2.32
C PHE A 172 15.33 2.19 1.13
N VAL A 173 15.78 1.64 0.01
CA VAL A 173 15.65 2.29 -1.29
C VAL A 173 14.44 1.67 -1.96
N GLY A 174 13.59 2.50 -2.55
CA GLY A 174 12.49 1.99 -3.34
C GLY A 174 12.29 2.76 -4.63
N LEU A 175 11.43 2.20 -5.48
CA LEU A 175 11.01 2.75 -6.76
C LEU A 175 9.56 2.37 -7.05
N ASN A 176 8.98 3.01 -8.06
CA ASN A 176 7.63 2.75 -8.52
C ASN A 176 7.65 1.85 -9.77
N GLY A 177 6.73 0.90 -9.83
CA GLY A 177 6.46 0.06 -10.99
C GLY A 177 5.31 0.62 -11.83
N PHE A 178 5.41 0.50 -13.15
CA PHE A 178 4.42 1.02 -14.08
C PHE A 178 4.08 0.04 -15.21
N GLN A 179 2.79 -0.07 -15.49
CA GLN A 179 2.23 -0.85 -16.57
C GLN A 179 1.88 -0.02 -17.81
N ARG A 180 2.09 -0.64 -18.97
CA ARG A 180 1.69 -0.15 -20.29
C ARG A 180 0.54 -0.99 -20.80
N PHE A 181 -0.54 -0.33 -21.21
CA PHE A 181 -1.66 -0.94 -21.90
C PHE A 181 -1.66 -0.48 -23.37
N PRO A 182 -1.21 -1.32 -24.33
CA PRO A 182 -1.15 -0.96 -25.75
C PRO A 182 -2.47 -0.47 -26.32
N GLU A 183 -3.58 -1.02 -25.82
CA GLU A 183 -4.95 -0.70 -26.26
C GLU A 183 -5.48 0.62 -25.68
N SER A 184 -4.78 1.26 -24.74
CA SER A 184 -5.21 2.52 -24.12
C SER A 184 -4.26 3.66 -24.48
N PRO A 185 -4.60 4.51 -25.47
CA PRO A 185 -3.81 5.69 -25.82
C PRO A 185 -3.60 6.65 -24.64
N LEU A 186 -4.58 6.76 -23.74
CA LEU A 186 -4.47 7.56 -22.52
C LEU A 186 -3.41 7.01 -21.57
N ASN A 187 -3.36 5.68 -21.39
CA ASN A 187 -2.32 5.06 -20.59
C ASN A 187 -0.93 5.27 -21.22
N GLN A 188 -0.79 5.09 -22.54
CA GLN A 188 0.50 5.29 -23.22
C GLN A 188 1.01 6.73 -23.10
N LEU A 189 0.12 7.71 -23.23
CA LEU A 189 0.45 9.11 -23.00
C LEU A 189 0.88 9.35 -21.54
N SER A 190 0.16 8.76 -20.58
CA SER A 190 0.46 8.86 -19.16
C SER A 190 1.84 8.29 -18.83
N VAL A 191 2.17 7.10 -19.35
CA VAL A 191 3.50 6.49 -19.18
C VAL A 191 4.59 7.35 -19.80
N THR A 192 4.32 8.01 -20.94
CA THR A 192 5.30 8.92 -21.57
C THR A 192 5.58 10.15 -20.70
N VAL A 193 4.54 10.72 -20.07
CA VAL A 193 4.71 11.84 -19.13
C VAL A 193 5.50 11.39 -17.89
N LEU A 194 5.19 10.21 -17.35
CA LEU A 194 5.91 9.64 -16.20
C LEU A 194 7.37 9.30 -16.53
N ASP A 195 7.65 8.81 -17.74
CA ASP A 195 9.01 8.53 -18.24
C ASP A 195 9.90 9.76 -18.11
N PHE A 196 9.38 10.91 -18.54
CA PHE A 196 10.05 12.19 -18.40
C PHE A 196 10.20 12.62 -16.94
N MET A 197 9.13 12.54 -16.13
CA MET A 197 9.12 13.05 -14.75
C MET A 197 9.95 12.22 -13.77
N MET A 198 9.94 10.89 -13.94
CA MET A 198 10.46 9.91 -12.99
C MET A 198 11.64 9.12 -13.53
N ASN A 199 12.14 9.47 -14.72
CA ASN A 199 13.28 8.83 -15.39
C ASN A 199 13.10 7.31 -15.47
N LEU A 200 11.98 6.89 -16.08
CA LEU A 200 11.62 5.48 -16.10
C LEU A 200 12.60 4.67 -16.96
N LYS A 201 12.81 3.42 -16.55
CA LYS A 201 13.62 2.43 -17.24
C LYS A 201 12.75 1.25 -17.59
N ASP A 202 13.05 0.57 -18.69
CA ASP A 202 12.40 -0.70 -18.99
C ASP A 202 12.73 -1.72 -17.90
N ALA A 203 11.71 -2.50 -17.53
CA ALA A 203 11.88 -3.69 -16.72
C ALA A 203 12.66 -4.74 -17.51
N THR A 204 13.40 -5.58 -16.79
CA THR A 204 13.95 -6.81 -17.39
C THR A 204 12.81 -7.79 -17.67
N PRO A 205 12.96 -8.72 -18.64
CA PRO A 205 11.96 -9.76 -18.89
C PRO A 205 11.61 -10.58 -17.63
N GLU A 206 12.58 -10.80 -16.75
CA GLU A 206 12.39 -11.50 -15.48
C GLU A 206 11.50 -10.70 -14.51
N GLU A 207 11.72 -9.39 -14.41
CA GLU A 207 10.90 -8.50 -13.58
C GLU A 207 9.47 -8.40 -14.13
N GLU A 208 9.33 -8.24 -15.45
CA GLU A 208 8.01 -8.18 -16.08
C GLU A 208 7.23 -9.49 -15.86
N ALA A 209 7.90 -10.64 -16.00
CA ALA A 209 7.28 -11.94 -15.75
C ALA A 209 6.88 -12.16 -14.29
N LEU A 210 7.67 -11.62 -13.34
CA LEU A 210 7.44 -11.84 -11.91
C LEU A 210 6.44 -10.85 -11.30
N TYR A 211 6.49 -9.59 -11.72
CA TYR A 211 5.79 -8.49 -11.07
C TYR A 211 4.78 -7.77 -11.98
N GLY A 212 4.81 -8.02 -13.29
CA GLY A 212 3.82 -7.50 -14.25
C GLY A 212 4.04 -6.06 -14.73
N TYR A 213 4.99 -5.30 -14.17
CA TYR A 213 5.32 -3.96 -14.65
C TYR A 213 6.29 -3.99 -15.84
N GLN A 214 6.14 -3.06 -16.79
CA GLN A 214 7.07 -2.90 -17.92
C GLN A 214 8.06 -1.76 -17.74
N LYS A 215 7.75 -0.81 -16.84
CA LYS A 215 8.58 0.36 -16.57
C LYS A 215 8.80 0.50 -15.06
N LYS A 216 9.97 1.01 -14.67
CA LYS A 216 10.32 1.27 -13.27
C LYS A 216 11.11 2.56 -13.12
N GLY A 217 10.87 3.31 -12.06
CA GLY A 217 11.60 4.55 -11.78
C GLY A 217 11.01 5.33 -10.63
N GLY A 218 11.33 6.62 -10.53
CA GLY A 218 10.89 7.44 -9.40
C GLY A 218 11.41 6.90 -8.07
N LEU A 219 12.75 6.95 -7.93
CA LEU A 219 13.43 6.44 -6.74
C LEU A 219 13.03 7.25 -5.51
N PHE A 220 13.00 6.61 -4.35
CA PHE A 220 12.77 7.25 -3.05
C PHE A 220 13.61 6.57 -1.97
N ILE A 221 13.84 7.29 -0.87
CA ILE A 221 14.41 6.75 0.36
C ILE A 221 13.28 6.56 1.35
N ALA A 222 13.14 5.37 1.90
CA ALA A 222 12.07 5.05 2.83
C ALA A 222 12.58 4.65 4.22
N ARG A 223 11.92 5.16 5.26
CA ARG A 223 12.21 4.85 6.67
C ARG A 223 11.09 5.36 7.58
N LYS A 224 11.12 4.94 8.84
CA LYS A 224 10.34 5.61 9.89
C LYS A 224 10.84 7.03 10.13
N ALA A 225 9.90 7.96 10.26
CA ALA A 225 10.17 9.37 10.50
C ALA A 225 8.94 10.05 11.08
N ARG A 226 9.12 11.26 11.61
CA ARG A 226 7.99 12.14 11.94
C ARG A 226 7.29 12.58 10.66
N SER A 227 5.97 12.60 10.69
CA SER A 227 5.13 13.13 9.62
C SER A 227 5.56 14.55 9.24
N VAL A 228 5.63 14.81 7.94
CA VAL A 228 5.85 16.16 7.39
C VAL A 228 4.55 16.93 7.23
N TYR A 229 3.39 16.26 7.32
CA TYR A 229 2.10 16.92 7.20
C TYR A 229 1.76 17.66 8.52
N PRO A 230 1.54 18.99 8.49
CA PRO A 230 1.42 19.78 9.72
C PRO A 230 0.31 19.34 10.68
N ALA A 231 -0.79 18.78 10.17
CA ALA A 231 -1.93 18.36 11.00
C ALA A 231 -1.61 17.15 11.89
N ASP A 232 -0.56 16.38 11.58
CA ASP A 232 -0.17 15.19 12.31
C ASP A 232 0.75 15.47 13.51
N GLY A 233 1.31 16.68 13.60
CA GLY A 233 2.24 17.08 14.67
C GLY A 233 3.49 16.19 14.75
N ASP A 234 3.61 15.44 15.85
CA ASP A 234 4.80 14.63 16.18
C ASP A 234 4.64 13.14 15.80
N ARG A 235 3.53 12.77 15.14
CA ARG A 235 3.23 11.39 14.75
C ARG A 235 4.36 10.78 13.93
N GLU A 236 4.77 9.57 14.30
CA GLU A 236 5.66 8.76 13.45
C GLU A 236 4.87 8.10 12.34
N VAL A 237 5.44 8.03 11.14
CA VAL A 237 4.92 7.36 9.94
C VAL A 237 6.07 6.71 9.19
N PHE A 238 5.78 5.82 8.26
CA PHE A 238 6.78 5.31 7.33
C PHE A 238 6.84 6.25 6.11
N GLN A 239 7.88 7.06 6.01
CA GLN A 239 8.04 8.02 4.91
C GLN A 239 8.71 7.39 3.71
N LEU A 240 8.27 7.77 2.51
CA LEU A 240 8.92 7.50 1.24
C LEU A 240 9.27 8.86 0.62
N ASN A 241 10.52 9.26 0.78
CA ASN A 241 11.00 10.60 0.48
C ASN A 241 11.68 10.65 -0.91
N TYR A 242 11.05 11.36 -1.84
CA TYR A 242 11.53 11.52 -3.23
C TYR A 242 12.43 12.75 -3.42
N ARG A 243 12.62 13.54 -2.37
CA ARG A 243 13.19 14.90 -2.46
C ARG A 243 14.71 14.93 -2.51
N TRP A 244 15.36 13.83 -2.14
CA TRP A 244 16.81 13.72 -2.17
C TRP A 244 17.39 13.96 -3.57
N GLN A 245 18.35 14.87 -3.67
CA GLN A 245 18.92 15.26 -4.96
C GLN A 245 19.57 14.10 -5.71
N GLY A 246 20.23 13.18 -4.98
CA GLY A 246 20.92 12.04 -5.59
C GLY A 246 19.98 11.04 -6.28
N LEU A 247 18.67 11.09 -6.00
CA LEU A 247 17.66 10.23 -6.65
C LEU A 247 17.41 10.61 -8.11
N GLY A 248 17.69 11.86 -8.49
CA GLY A 248 17.50 12.34 -9.86
C GLY A 248 16.04 12.55 -10.28
N ASN A 249 15.11 12.60 -9.33
CA ASN A 249 13.71 12.92 -9.60
C ASN A 249 13.55 14.36 -10.10
N THR A 250 12.65 14.57 -11.06
CA THR A 250 12.29 15.91 -11.54
C THR A 250 10.98 16.40 -10.92
N PRO A 251 10.64 17.70 -11.00
CA PRO A 251 9.32 18.17 -10.62
C PRO A 251 8.19 17.50 -11.42
N PRO A 252 7.02 17.23 -10.79
CA PRO A 252 6.73 17.40 -9.37
C PRO A 252 7.29 16.33 -8.45
N SER A 253 7.70 15.15 -8.94
CA SER A 253 8.04 14.00 -8.09
C SER A 253 9.08 14.32 -7.02
N ARG A 254 10.02 15.24 -7.28
CA ARG A 254 11.01 15.68 -6.28
C ARG A 254 10.46 16.54 -5.12
N TYR A 255 9.17 16.88 -5.13
CA TYR A 255 8.48 17.60 -4.05
C TYR A 255 7.62 16.68 -3.19
N LEU A 256 7.52 15.40 -3.57
CA LEU A 256 6.68 14.41 -2.92
C LEU A 256 7.39 13.78 -1.72
N VAL A 257 6.62 13.60 -0.65
CA VAL A 257 6.84 12.61 0.39
C VAL A 257 5.55 11.81 0.48
N ASP A 258 5.63 10.49 0.24
CA ASP A 258 4.52 9.63 0.63
C ASP A 258 4.67 9.27 2.11
N GLU A 259 3.58 9.20 2.83
CA GLU A 259 3.56 8.74 4.22
C GLU A 259 2.66 7.51 4.31
N VAL A 260 3.12 6.47 4.98
CA VAL A 260 2.46 5.16 4.97
C VAL A 260 2.26 4.66 6.39
N VAL A 261 1.08 4.10 6.63
CA VAL A 261 0.72 3.34 7.82
C VAL A 261 0.15 1.99 7.39
N GLU A 262 0.25 0.99 8.24
CA GLU A 262 -0.42 -0.30 8.09
C GLU A 262 -1.83 -0.20 8.68
N ILE A 263 -2.84 -0.65 7.92
CA ILE A 263 -4.25 -0.63 8.34
C ILE A 263 -4.84 -2.04 8.45
N ALA A 264 -4.17 -3.04 7.87
CA ALA A 264 -4.41 -4.47 8.08
C ALA A 264 -3.14 -5.23 7.69
N ASP A 265 -2.97 -6.47 8.15
CA ASP A 265 -1.79 -7.29 7.87
C ASP A 265 -1.51 -7.40 6.35
N GLY A 266 -0.41 -6.77 5.91
CA GLY A 266 0.00 -6.73 4.51
C GLY A 266 -0.79 -5.74 3.62
N LEU A 267 -1.58 -4.84 4.22
CA LEU A 267 -2.32 -3.77 3.55
C LEU A 267 -2.03 -2.42 4.22
N TYR A 268 -1.45 -1.53 3.44
CA TYR A 268 -0.95 -0.25 3.89
C TYR A 268 -1.72 0.89 3.24
N LEU A 269 -2.07 1.90 4.03
CA LEU A 269 -2.68 3.14 3.57
C LEU A 269 -1.61 4.21 3.45
N GLY A 270 -1.47 4.74 2.24
CA GLY A 270 -0.52 5.79 1.91
C GLY A 270 -1.20 7.13 1.67
N ARG A 271 -0.55 8.20 2.11
CA ARG A 271 -0.96 9.58 1.91
C ARG A 271 0.08 10.31 1.08
N LEU A 272 -0.34 10.98 0.00
CA LEU A 272 0.55 11.80 -0.82
C LEU A 272 0.67 13.19 -0.21
N VAL A 273 1.89 13.62 0.11
CA VAL A 273 2.15 14.95 0.69
C VAL A 273 3.17 15.69 -0.18
N TYR A 274 2.78 16.85 -0.71
CA TYR A 274 3.61 17.65 -1.60
C TYR A 274 4.08 18.92 -0.90
N ALA A 275 5.36 19.27 -1.05
CA ALA A 275 5.81 20.61 -0.75
C ALA A 275 5.18 21.60 -1.73
N THR A 276 4.69 22.73 -1.22
CA THR A 276 4.15 23.85 -2.01
C THR A 276 5.04 25.09 -1.94
N GLU A 277 5.95 25.14 -0.96
CA GLU A 277 6.91 26.23 -0.78
C GLU A 277 8.36 25.76 -1.01
N HIS A 278 9.25 26.73 -1.25
CA HIS A 278 10.68 26.50 -1.48
C HIS A 278 11.00 25.52 -2.65
N LEU A 279 10.13 25.46 -3.66
CA LEU A 279 10.21 24.51 -4.77
C LEU A 279 11.48 24.61 -5.62
N VAL A 280 12.07 25.81 -5.72
CA VAL A 280 13.30 26.04 -6.49
C VAL A 280 14.58 25.75 -5.70
N ALA A 281 14.48 25.65 -4.37
CA ALA A 281 15.63 25.40 -3.52
C ALA A 281 15.97 23.90 -3.47
N PRO A 282 17.26 23.56 -3.32
CA PRO A 282 17.68 22.26 -2.81
C PRO A 282 16.85 21.78 -1.63
N TYR A 283 16.46 20.51 -1.62
CA TYR A 283 15.94 19.88 -0.42
C TYR A 283 17.05 19.81 0.64
N ASP A 284 16.74 20.28 1.84
CA ASP A 284 17.60 20.24 3.01
C ASP A 284 16.94 19.29 4.03
N PRO A 285 17.52 18.11 4.28
CA PRO A 285 16.96 17.13 5.21
C PRO A 285 17.06 17.57 6.69
N LEU A 286 17.81 18.64 6.99
CA LEU A 286 17.98 19.18 8.34
C LEU A 286 17.07 20.39 8.61
N ALA A 287 16.40 20.91 7.58
CA ALA A 287 15.45 22.00 7.74
C ALA A 287 14.18 21.53 8.46
N ASP A 288 13.54 22.44 9.19
CA ASP A 288 12.20 22.20 9.73
C ASP A 288 11.23 21.92 8.56
N PRO A 289 10.50 20.79 8.53
CA PRO A 289 9.55 20.47 7.47
C PRO A 289 8.53 21.57 7.19
N ALA A 290 8.17 22.38 8.19
CA ALA A 290 7.22 23.47 8.05
C ALA A 290 7.63 24.51 7.00
N VAL A 291 8.93 24.67 6.72
CA VAL A 291 9.41 25.62 5.69
C VAL A 291 8.99 25.21 4.27
N TYR A 292 8.52 23.98 4.05
CA TYR A 292 8.15 23.49 2.73
C TYR A 292 6.65 23.59 2.43
N GLY A 293 5.83 24.06 3.38
CA GLY A 293 4.39 24.23 3.19
C GLY A 293 3.67 22.94 2.76
N TYR A 294 4.01 21.81 3.39
CA TYR A 294 3.49 20.51 2.95
C TYR A 294 1.97 20.41 2.97
N GLU A 295 1.39 19.96 1.86
CA GLU A 295 -0.04 19.79 1.68
C GLU A 295 -0.39 18.36 1.25
N HIS A 296 -1.55 17.88 1.72
CA HIS A 296 -2.09 16.57 1.37
C HIS A 296 -2.77 16.60 0.01
N PHE A 297 -2.40 15.67 -0.88
CA PHE A 297 -2.85 15.62 -2.27
C PHE A 297 -3.69 14.37 -2.59
N GLY A 298 -3.71 13.36 -1.72
CA GLY A 298 -4.51 12.17 -1.97
C GLY A 298 -4.17 10.96 -1.10
N PHE A 299 -4.84 9.85 -1.39
CA PHE A 299 -4.65 8.56 -0.75
C PHE A 299 -4.41 7.46 -1.79
N PHE A 300 -3.54 6.53 -1.43
CA PHE A 300 -3.31 5.29 -2.15
C PHE A 300 -3.22 4.13 -1.16
N ILE A 301 -3.25 2.91 -1.66
CA ILE A 301 -2.87 1.73 -0.88
C ILE A 301 -1.70 1.02 -1.51
N LEU A 302 -0.95 0.33 -0.66
CA LEU A 302 0.01 -0.69 -1.04
C LEU A 302 -0.45 -2.01 -0.43
N MET A 303 -0.38 -3.08 -1.19
CA MET A 303 -0.89 -4.37 -0.74
C MET A 303 0.04 -5.50 -1.17
N ASP A 304 0.15 -6.52 -0.32
CA ASP A 304 0.87 -7.73 -0.68
C ASP A 304 0.12 -8.54 -1.76
N GLU A 305 0.75 -9.63 -2.20
CA GLU A 305 0.20 -10.52 -3.20
C GLU A 305 -1.13 -11.18 -2.76
N GLY A 306 -1.31 -11.47 -1.47
CA GLY A 306 -2.51 -12.10 -0.94
C GLY A 306 -3.74 -11.19 -1.09
N TRP A 307 -3.58 -9.90 -0.81
CA TRP A 307 -4.62 -8.90 -1.04
C TRP A 307 -4.92 -8.70 -2.52
N ARG A 308 -3.88 -8.63 -3.38
CA ARG A 308 -4.07 -8.47 -4.84
C ARG A 308 -4.92 -9.61 -5.42
N GLN A 309 -4.68 -10.84 -5.00
CA GLN A 309 -5.37 -12.03 -5.51
C GLN A 309 -6.88 -12.03 -5.23
N LEU A 310 -7.37 -11.21 -4.31
CA LEU A 310 -8.81 -11.04 -4.08
C LEU A 310 -9.52 -10.35 -5.26
N GLY A 311 -8.80 -9.56 -6.07
CA GLY A 311 -9.34 -8.92 -7.28
C GLY A 311 -10.52 -7.97 -7.01
N ILE A 312 -10.54 -7.32 -5.84
CA ILE A 312 -11.65 -6.46 -5.43
C ILE A 312 -11.53 -5.05 -6.04
N LEU A 313 -10.31 -4.51 -6.07
CA LEU A 313 -9.97 -3.18 -6.63
C LEU A 313 -9.30 -3.32 -8.00
#